data_AF-A0A1T4U5W4-F1
#
_entry.id   AF-A0A1T4U5W4-F1
#
_cell.length_a   1.000
_cell.length_b   1.000
_cell.length_c   1.000
_cell.angle_alpha   90.00
_cell.angle_beta   90.00
_cell.angle_gamma   90.00
#
_symmetry.space_group_name_H-M   'P 1'
#
loop_
_entity.id
_entity.type
_entity.pdbx_description
1 polymer ?
#
loop_
_entity_poly.entity_id
_entity_poly.type
_entity_poly.pdbx_seq_one_letter_code
_entity_poly.pdbx_strand_id
1 'polypeptide(L)' 'MWFESKKKATVVDKEKLISELHELILKQYSQHDIKLIKNITSKGGIELHFAVAGEDVLQMSIESSNH' A
#
# COMPACT_ATOMS: atom_id res chain seq x y z
N MET A 1 -12.12 18.04 32.88
CA MET A 1 -12.63 17.36 31.66
C MET A 1 -11.68 16.22 31.35
N TRP A 2 -12.16 14.98 31.37
CA TRP A 2 -11.37 13.81 30.97
C TRP A 2 -11.45 13.69 29.45
N PHE A 3 -10.30 13.78 28.78
CA PHE A 3 -10.20 13.44 27.37
C PHE A 3 -10.14 11.92 27.28
N GLU A 4 -11.28 11.29 27.02
CA GLU A 4 -11.27 9.92 26.56
C GLU A 4 -10.58 9.88 25.20
N SER A 5 -9.34 9.39 25.19
CA SER A 5 -8.65 8.98 23.98
C SER A 5 -9.44 7.85 23.36
N LYS A 6 -10.48 8.17 22.57
CA LYS A 6 -11.08 7.23 21.65
C LYS A 6 -9.98 6.83 20.68
N LYS A 7 -9.34 5.69 20.95
CA LYS A 7 -8.58 4.93 19.95
C LYS A 7 -9.56 4.61 18.83
N LYS A 8 -9.74 5.53 17.88
CA LYS A 8 -10.20 5.19 16.55
C LYS A 8 -9.10 4.32 16.00
N ALA A 9 -9.25 3.00 16.16
CA ALA A 9 -8.58 2.06 15.30
C ALA A 9 -9.08 2.39 13.90
N THR A 10 -8.35 3.25 13.18
CA THR A 10 -8.60 3.48 11.78
C THR A 10 -8.35 2.12 11.15
N VAL A 11 -9.43 1.38 10.89
CA VAL A 11 -9.35 0.17 10.08
C VAL A 11 -8.91 0.67 8.71
N VAL A 12 -7.61 0.61 8.46
CA VAL A 12 -7.04 0.97 7.17
C VAL A 12 -7.58 -0.07 6.20
N ASP A 13 -8.49 0.37 5.33
CA ASP A 13 -8.93 -0.44 4.21
C ASP A 13 -7.73 -0.62 3.27
N LYS A 14 -7.12 -1.80 3.35
CA LYS A 14 -5.90 -2.14 2.64
C LYS A 14 -6.11 -2.08 1.12
N GLU A 15 -7.29 -2.47 0.64
CA GLU A 15 -7.60 -2.45 -0.80
C GLU A 15 -7.77 -1.01 -1.30
N LYS A 16 -8.41 -0.15 -0.49
CA LYS A 16 -8.48 1.29 -0.80
C LYS A 16 -7.10 1.94 -0.84
N LEU A 17 -6.23 1.65 0.15
CA LEU A 17 -4.87 2.19 0.18
C LEU A 17 -4.04 1.73 -1.04
N ILE A 18 -4.12 0.45 -1.40
CA ILE A 18 -3.46 -0.09 -2.60
C ILE A 18 -3.92 0.67 -3.85
N SER A 19 -5.22 0.91 -3.98
CA SER A 19 -5.80 1.60 -5.14
C SER A 19 -5.35 3.06 -5.21
N GLU A 20 -5.37 3.79 -4.10
CA GLU A 20 -4.91 5.18 -4.03
C GLU A 20 -3.42 5.32 -4.39
N LEU A 21 -2.59 4.40 -3.91
CA LEU A 21 -1.16 4.36 -4.25
C LEU A 21 -0.92 4.05 -5.73
N HIS A 22 -1.69 3.12 -6.29
CA HIS A 22 -1.62 2.80 -7.70
C HIS A 22 -1.99 4.00 -8.57
N GLU A 23 -3.08 4.71 -8.26
CA GLU A 23 -3.48 5.93 -8.97
C GLU A 23 -2.41 7.03 -8.88
N LEU A 24 -1.79 7.20 -7.71
CA LEU A 24 -0.75 8.21 -7.51
C LEU A 24 0.50 7.91 -8.37
N ILE A 25 0.90 6.66 -8.45
CA ILE A 25 2.04 6.21 -9.28
C ILE A 25 1.70 6.30 -10.76
N LEU A 26 0.49 5.90 -11.18
CA LEU A 26 -0.02 6.10 -12.53
C LEU A 26 0.05 7.57 -12.97
N LYS A 27 -0.33 8.49 -12.08
CA LYS A 27 -0.28 9.92 -12.37
C LYS A 27 1.15 10.44 -12.46
N GLN A 28 2.01 10.04 -11.52
CA GLN A 28 3.40 10.51 -11.44
C GLN A 28 4.25 9.99 -12.62
N TYR A 29 4.02 8.75 -13.06
CA TYR A 29 4.82 8.09 -14.10
C TYR A 29 4.01 7.83 -15.38
N SER A 30 2.99 8.64 -15.67
CA SER A 30 2.05 8.47 -16.80
C SER A 30 2.69 8.31 -18.18
N GLN A 31 3.97 8.68 -18.34
CA GLN A 31 4.74 8.55 -19.57
C GLN A 31 5.44 7.20 -19.73
N HIS A 32 5.39 6.33 -18.72
CA HIS A 32 6.07 5.05 -18.66
C HIS A 32 5.08 3.90 -18.48
N ASP A 33 5.48 2.71 -18.92
CA ASP A 33 4.73 1.49 -18.61
C ASP A 33 4.90 1.16 -17.12
N ILE A 34 3.77 1.01 -16.42
CA ILE A 34 3.72 0.82 -14.97
C ILE A 34 3.16 -0.57 -14.69
N LYS A 35 3.87 -1.33 -13.86
CA LYS A 35 3.43 -2.64 -13.39
C LYS A 35 3.35 -2.65 -11.88
N LEU A 36 2.18 -3.01 -11.37
CA LEU A 36 1.98 -3.34 -9.97
C LEU A 36 2.07 -4.85 -9.78
N ILE A 37 3.03 -5.30 -8.98
CA ILE A 37 3.16 -6.69 -8.55
C ILE A 37 2.71 -6.75 -7.09
N LYS A 38 1.67 -7.56 -6.83
CA LYS A 38 1.12 -7.82 -5.50
C LYS A 38 1.51 -9.23 -5.08
N ASN A 39 2.36 -9.35 -4.07
CA ASN A 39 2.76 -10.61 -3.47
C ASN A 39 2.13 -10.75 -2.08
N ILE A 40 1.61 -11.93 -1.76
CA ILE A 40 1.12 -12.25 -0.42
C ILE A 40 2.20 -13.08 0.26
N THR A 41 2.72 -12.58 1.37
CA THR A 41 3.77 -13.27 2.13
C THR A 41 3.16 -14.43 2.92
N SER A 42 3.99 -15.43 3.24
CA SER A 42 3.59 -16.60 4.03
C SER A 42 3.07 -16.26 5.43
N LYS A 43 3.33 -15.03 5.92
CA LYS A 43 2.86 -14.51 7.20
C LYS A 43 1.56 -13.70 7.08
N GLY A 44 0.93 -13.67 5.91
CA GLY A 44 -0.29 -12.89 5.66
C GLY A 44 -0.05 -11.38 5.55
N GLY A 45 1.19 -10.97 5.22
CA GLY A 45 1.50 -9.61 4.79
C GLY A 45 1.30 -9.45 3.28
N ILE A 46 1.14 -8.21 2.83
CA ILE A 46 1.05 -7.88 1.39
C ILE A 46 2.29 -7.09 1.01
N GLU A 47 3.07 -7.60 0.08
CA GLU A 47 4.16 -6.87 -0.58
C GLU A 47 3.64 -6.29 -1.89
N LEU A 48 3.90 -5.00 -2.10
CA LEU A 48 3.54 -4.28 -3.32
C LEU A 48 4.83 -3.75 -3.94
N HIS A 49 5.05 -4.09 -5.20
CA HIS A 49 6.17 -3.59 -6.00
C HIS A 49 5.59 -2.81 -7.17
N PHE A 50 6.06 -1.59 -7.34
CA PHE A 50 5.74 -0.75 -8.48
C PHE A 50 6.99 -0.66 -9.34
N ALA A 51 6.90 -1.26 -10.53
CA ALA A 51 7.93 -1.19 -11.55
C ALA A 51 7.53 -0.16 -12.62
N VAL A 52 8.43 0.76 -12.92
CA VAL A 52 8.27 1.79 -13.96
C VAL A 52 9.37 1.60 -14.99
N ALA A 53 9.01 1.42 -16.25
CA ALA A 53 9.98 1.19 -17.34
C ALA A 53 10.96 0.02 -17.09
N GLY A 54 10.56 -0.96 -16.29
CA GLY A 54 11.37 -2.13 -15.94
C GLY A 54 12.24 -1.97 -14.68
N GLU A 55 12.21 -0.81 -14.02
CA GLU A 55 12.91 -0.58 -12.75
C GLU A 55 11.91 -0.48 -11.58
N ASP A 56 12.23 -1.12 -10.44
CA ASP A 56 11.42 -1.00 -9.22
C ASP A 56 11.60 0.40 -8.60
N VAL A 57 10.53 1.19 -8.56
CA VAL A 57 10.53 2.56 -8.02
C VAL A 57 9.96 2.67 -6.61
N LEU A 58 9.09 1.72 -6.23
CA LEU A 58 8.53 1.67 -4.88
C LEU A 58 8.26 0.23 -4.49
N GLN A 59 8.78 -0.15 -3.32
CA GLN A 59 8.46 -1.41 -2.65
C GLN A 59 7.91 -1.11 -1.27
N MET A 60 6.79 -1.74 -0.91
CA MET A 60 6.21 -1.61 0.42
C MET A 60 5.61 -2.90 0.92
N SER A 61 5.68 -3.10 2.24
CA SER A 61 5.11 -4.25 2.93
C SER A 61 4.00 -3.78 3.88
N ILE A 62 2.79 -4.30 3.68
CA ILE A 62 1.64 -4.10 4.54
C ILE A 62 1.52 -5.34 5.42
N GLU A 63 2.07 -5.27 6.63
CA GLU A 63 1.93 -6.34 7.61
C GLU A 63 0.56 -6.29 8.28
N SER A 64 -0.03 -7.45 8.49
CA SER A 64 -1.21 -7.57 9.35
C SER A 64 -0.75 -7.44 10.80
N SER A 65 -1.03 -6.31 11.44
CA SER A 65 -0.80 -6.13 12.87
C SER A 65 -1.75 -7.06 13.63
N ASN A 66 -1.30 -8.29 13.92
CA ASN A 66 -1.96 -9.12 14.91
C ASN A 66 -1.67 -8.47 16.27
N HIS A 67 -2.71 -7.90 16.88
CA HIS A 67 -2.70 -7.38 18.24
C HIS A 67 -3.52 -8.29 19.16
#